data_AF-A0A2N9VTC0-F1
#
_entry.id   AF-A0A2N9VTC0-F1
#
_cell.length_a   1.000
_cell.length_b   1.000
_cell.length_c   1.000
_cell.angle_alpha   90.00
_cell.angle_beta   90.00
_cell.angle_gamma   90.00
#
_symmetry.space_group_name_H-M   'P 1'
#
loop_
_entity.id
_entity.type
_entity.pdbx_description
1 polymer ?
#
loop_
_entity_poly.entity_id
_entity_poly.type
_entity_poly.pdbx_seq_one_letter_code
_entity_poly.pdbx_strand_id
1 'polypeptide(L)'
;MLSVLTVYFLYAMSSVPFIVWAGRGAYDGTVASKAPRPWPGVLSTIMRVLLPLLLIFLYAWNVSESANSGVSNAETVGTSQWMPYQFLLLPPALGSIAGYGIGFVMGKRRVI
;
A
#
# COMPACT_ATOMS: atom_id res chain seq x y z
N MET A 1 13.71 23.89 2.84
CA MET A 1 13.16 23.52 1.51
C MET A 1 13.76 22.24 0.95
N LEU A 2 15.10 22.09 0.93
CA LEU A 2 15.76 20.87 0.45
C LEU A 2 15.32 19.58 1.18
N SER A 3 15.18 19.63 2.52
CA SER A 3 14.73 18.48 3.32
C SER A 3 13.33 17.97 2.95
N VAL A 4 12.39 18.89 2.74
CA VAL A 4 11.00 18.56 2.36
C VAL A 4 10.94 17.93 0.96
N LEU A 5 11.73 18.46 0.01
CA LEU A 5 11.84 17.90 -1.33
C LEU A 5 12.38 16.47 -1.30
N THR A 6 13.41 16.20 -0.49
CA THR A 6 13.98 14.86 -0.32
C THR A 6 12.95 13.87 0.22
N VAL A 7 12.10 14.29 1.17
CA VAL A 7 11.01 13.44 1.68
C VAL A 7 10.02 13.10 0.58
N TYR A 8 9.57 14.07 -0.23
CA TYR A 8 8.68 13.79 -1.36
C TYR A 8 9.32 12.85 -2.39
N PHE A 9 10.61 13.01 -2.69
CA PHE A 9 11.34 12.08 -3.56
C PHE A 9 11.40 10.67 -2.96
N LEU A 10 11.61 10.54 -1.66
CA LEU A 10 11.62 9.23 -0.98
C LEU A 10 10.24 8.55 -1.07
N TYR A 11 9.17 9.31 -0.90
CA TYR A 11 7.80 8.84 -1.04
C TYR A 11 7.50 8.42 -2.49
N ALA A 12 7.95 9.20 -3.47
CA ALA A 12 7.79 8.86 -4.88
C ALA A 12 8.60 7.60 -5.24
N MET A 13 9.88 7.54 -4.87
CA MET A 13 10.76 6.39 -5.15
C MET A 13 10.25 5.10 -4.51
N SER A 14 9.62 5.18 -3.33
CA SER A 14 9.04 4.00 -2.66
C SER A 14 7.65 3.64 -3.18
N SER A 15 6.82 4.59 -3.61
CA SER A 15 5.46 4.31 -4.09
C SER A 15 5.38 3.91 -5.56
N VAL A 16 6.13 4.57 -6.45
CA VAL A 16 6.05 4.38 -7.91
C VAL A 16 6.30 2.92 -8.34
N PRO A 17 7.31 2.19 -7.82
CA PRO A 17 7.49 0.79 -8.17
C PRO A 17 6.28 -0.07 -7.84
N PHE A 18 5.61 0.19 -6.72
CA PHE A 18 4.41 -0.54 -6.30
C PHE A 18 3.19 -0.16 -7.12
N ILE A 19 3.06 1.10 -7.54
CA ILE A 19 2.02 1.52 -8.51
C ILE A 19 2.18 0.74 -9.80
N VAL A 20 3.38 0.72 -10.37
CA VAL A 20 3.64 0.06 -11.66
C VAL A 20 3.47 -1.45 -11.54
N TRP A 21 4.01 -2.06 -10.49
CA TRP A 21 3.92 -3.51 -10.27
C TRP A 21 2.47 -3.97 -10.04
N ALA A 22 1.73 -3.29 -9.16
CA ALA A 22 0.34 -3.64 -8.89
C ALA A 22 -0.56 -3.35 -10.11
N GLY A 23 -0.32 -2.25 -10.81
CA GLY A 23 -1.06 -1.88 -12.01
C GLY A 23 -0.86 -2.85 -13.16
N ARG A 24 0.38 -3.21 -13.48
CA ARG A 24 0.67 -4.20 -14.52
C ARG A 24 -0.01 -5.53 -14.22
N GLY A 25 0.17 -6.05 -13.02
CA GLY A 25 -0.41 -7.36 -12.72
C GLY A 25 -1.94 -7.35 -12.60
N ALA A 26 -2.57 -6.24 -12.18
CA ALA A 26 -4.02 -6.13 -12.20
C ALA A 26 -4.53 -5.99 -13.63
N TYR A 27 -3.82 -5.26 -14.48
CA TYR A 27 -4.13 -5.16 -15.90
C TYR A 27 -4.07 -6.52 -16.59
N ASP A 28 -2.93 -7.22 -16.48
CA ASP A 28 -2.70 -8.51 -17.12
C ASP A 28 -3.70 -9.57 -16.64
N GLY A 29 -3.96 -9.62 -15.32
CA GLY A 29 -4.96 -10.52 -14.75
C GLY A 29 -6.38 -10.22 -15.25
N THR A 30 -6.73 -8.94 -15.41
CA THR A 30 -8.05 -8.53 -15.90
C THR A 30 -8.23 -8.90 -17.37
N VAL A 31 -7.19 -8.68 -18.19
CA VAL A 31 -7.22 -9.02 -19.63
C VAL A 31 -7.22 -10.52 -19.87
N ALA A 32 -6.51 -11.30 -19.05
CA ALA A 32 -6.50 -12.77 -19.14
C ALA A 32 -7.80 -13.43 -18.64
N SER A 33 -8.66 -12.68 -17.95
CA SER A 33 -9.90 -13.19 -17.36
C SER A 33 -10.92 -13.52 -18.45
N LYS A 34 -11.34 -14.79 -18.52
CA LYS A 34 -12.43 -15.26 -19.40
C LYS A 34 -13.82 -15.15 -18.77
N ALA A 35 -13.90 -14.57 -17.57
CA ALA A 35 -15.17 -14.43 -16.85
C ALA A 35 -16.07 -13.38 -17.55
N PRO A 36 -17.40 -13.51 -17.46
CA PRO A 36 -18.35 -12.52 -18.01
C PRO A 36 -18.16 -11.12 -17.40
N ARG A 37 -17.56 -11.03 -16.21
CA ARG A 37 -17.04 -9.79 -15.63
C ARG A 37 -15.53 -9.94 -15.45
N PRO A 38 -14.70 -9.30 -16.29
CA PRO A 38 -13.25 -9.42 -16.20
C PRO A 38 -12.73 -9.00 -14.82
N TRP A 39 -11.94 -9.85 -14.19
CA TRP A 39 -11.41 -9.62 -12.85
C TRP A 39 -9.94 -10.10 -12.73
N PRO A 40 -9.05 -9.36 -12.06
CA PRO A 40 -7.63 -9.69 -11.93
C PRO A 40 -7.29 -10.89 -11.06
N GLY A 41 -8.30 -11.49 -10.43
CA GLY A 41 -8.20 -12.67 -9.58
C GLY A 41 -8.10 -12.35 -8.09
N VAL A 42 -8.57 -13.30 -7.26
CA VAL A 42 -8.64 -13.16 -5.79
C VAL A 42 -7.25 -12.93 -5.19
N LEU A 43 -6.24 -13.68 -5.63
CA LEU A 43 -4.87 -13.52 -5.14
C LEU A 43 -4.29 -12.13 -5.41
N SER A 44 -4.56 -11.57 -6.59
CA SER A 44 -4.13 -10.21 -6.93
C SER A 44 -4.79 -9.18 -6.01
N THR A 45 -6.09 -9.33 -5.74
CA THR A 45 -6.82 -8.46 -4.80
C THR A 45 -6.29 -8.58 -3.38
N ILE A 46 -5.99 -9.81 -2.91
CA ILE A 46 -5.44 -10.03 -1.57
C ILE A 46 -4.09 -9.33 -1.42
N MET A 47 -3.14 -9.62 -2.32
CA MET A 47 -1.77 -9.13 -2.21
C MET A 47 -1.63 -7.63 -2.45
N ARG A 48 -2.49 -7.04 -3.29
CA ARG A 48 -2.32 -5.65 -3.74
C ARG A 48 -3.30 -4.66 -3.10
N VAL A 49 -4.32 -5.15 -2.39
CA VAL A 49 -5.33 -4.32 -1.74
C VAL A 49 -5.54 -4.70 -0.27
N LEU A 50 -5.93 -5.94 0.03
CA LEU A 50 -6.22 -6.36 1.42
C LEU A 50 -4.98 -6.31 2.32
N LEU A 51 -3.85 -6.86 1.87
CA LEU A 51 -2.61 -6.82 2.63
C LEU A 51 -2.13 -5.37 2.87
N PRO A 52 -2.06 -4.49 1.85
CA PRO A 52 -1.81 -3.06 2.05
C PRO A 52 -2.78 -2.36 2.99
N LEU A 53 -4.09 -2.64 2.91
CA LEU A 53 -5.09 -2.08 3.83
C LEU A 53 -4.84 -2.49 5.27
N LEU A 54 -4.49 -3.76 5.49
CA LEU A 54 -4.16 -4.28 6.81
C LEU A 54 -2.90 -3.61 7.37
N LEU A 55 -1.89 -3.35 6.54
CA LEU A 55 -0.69 -2.60 6.95
C LEU A 55 -1.01 -1.15 7.33
N ILE A 56 -1.88 -0.47 6.58
CA ILE A 56 -2.34 0.89 6.90
C ILE A 56 -3.12 0.88 8.22
N PHE A 57 -3.99 -0.12 8.42
CA PHE A 57 -4.75 -0.27 9.66
C PHE A 57 -3.83 -0.49 10.86
N LEU A 58 -2.85 -1.39 10.75
CA LEU A 58 -1.86 -1.63 11.80
C LEU A 58 -1.05 -0.38 12.11
N TYR A 59 -0.65 0.39 11.08
CA TYR A 59 0.02 1.67 11.28
C TYR A 59 -0.86 2.65 12.06
N ALA A 60 -2.12 2.83 11.64
CA ALA A 60 -3.05 3.73 12.31
C ALA A 60 -3.32 3.30 13.76
N TRP A 61 -3.43 1.99 14.00
CA TRP A 61 -3.56 1.42 15.33
C TRP A 61 -2.36 1.76 16.22
N ASN A 62 -1.14 1.51 15.74
CA ASN A 62 0.09 1.81 16.48
C ASN A 62 0.26 3.31 16.77
N VAL A 63 -0.10 4.17 15.81
CA VAL A 63 -0.07 5.63 16.00
C VAL A 63 -1.11 6.05 17.05
N SER A 64 -2.31 5.48 17.02
CA SER A 64 -3.35 5.77 18.00
C SER A 64 -2.97 5.33 19.41
N GLU A 65 -2.36 4.15 19.55
CA GLU A 65 -1.88 3.65 20.85
C GLU A 65 -0.78 4.55 21.42
N SER A 66 0.18 4.95 20.57
CA SER A 66 1.21 5.92 20.94
C SER A 66 0.63 7.27 21.38
N ALA A 67 -0.40 7.78 20.69
CA ALA A 67 -1.04 9.06 21.02
C ALA A 67 -1.86 9.02 22.32
N ASN A 68 -2.53 7.91 22.62
CA ASN A 68 -3.35 7.75 23.83
C ASN A 68 -2.49 7.50 25.09
N SER A 69 -1.27 7.00 24.92
CA SER A 69 -0.32 6.71 26.02
C SER A 69 0.48 7.92 26.54
N GLY A 70 -0.06 9.15 26.41
CA GLY A 70 0.66 10.43 26.53
C GLY A 70 1.50 10.73 27.79
N VAL A 71 1.60 9.84 28.78
CA VAL A 71 2.45 10.01 29.97
C VAL A 71 2.93 8.61 30.40
N SER A 72 4.25 8.49 30.60
CA SER A 72 4.93 7.38 31.30
C SER A 72 4.61 5.96 30.82
N ASN A 73 5.51 5.38 30.02
CA ASN A 73 5.99 4.01 30.25
C ASN A 73 7.38 3.89 29.64
N ALA A 74 8.38 4.06 30.49
CA ALA A 74 9.62 3.34 30.34
C ALA A 74 9.27 1.85 30.14
N GLU A 75 9.89 1.22 29.15
CA GLU A 75 10.01 -0.24 29.07
C GLU A 75 8.69 -1.03 28.94
N THR A 76 7.90 -0.78 27.90
CA THR A 76 7.12 -1.87 27.32
C THR A 76 8.05 -2.77 26.50
N VAL A 77 8.35 -3.92 27.09
CA VAL A 77 8.98 -5.09 26.46
C VAL A 77 8.45 -5.25 25.03
N GLY A 78 9.27 -4.95 24.02
CA GLY A 78 8.95 -5.21 22.61
C GLY A 78 8.64 -4.00 21.72
N THR A 79 9.01 -2.78 22.09
CA THR A 79 9.03 -1.66 21.13
C THR A 79 10.11 -1.90 20.06
N SER A 80 9.71 -2.54 18.96
CA SER A 80 10.55 -2.81 17.80
C SER A 80 11.32 -1.55 17.39
N GLN A 81 12.65 -1.67 17.20
CA GLN A 81 13.50 -0.58 16.70
C GLN A 81 13.00 0.02 15.36
N TRP A 82 12.12 -0.71 14.67
CA TRP A 82 11.52 -0.32 13.41
C TRP A 82 10.26 0.55 13.54
N MET A 83 9.73 0.75 14.75
CA MET A 83 8.49 1.49 14.99
C MET A 83 8.52 2.93 14.43
N PRO A 84 9.62 3.70 14.56
CA PRO A 84 9.72 5.03 13.94
C PRO A 84 9.73 5.02 12.41
N TYR A 85 10.02 3.88 11.78
CA TYR A 85 10.13 3.73 10.33
C TYR A 85 8.87 3.14 9.69
N GLN A 86 7.83 2.79 10.46
CA GLN A 86 6.59 2.21 9.93
C GLN A 86 5.89 3.11 8.91
N PHE A 87 6.08 4.44 8.98
CA PHE A 87 5.53 5.37 7.99
C PHE A 87 6.05 5.11 6.57
N LEU A 88 7.24 4.51 6.42
CA LEU A 88 7.82 4.14 5.12
C LEU A 88 7.05 3.01 4.43
N LEU A 89 6.17 2.30 5.13
CA LEU A 89 5.29 1.27 4.56
C LEU A 89 4.05 1.87 3.90
N LEU A 90 3.68 3.11 4.23
CA LEU A 90 2.50 3.77 3.67
C LEU A 90 2.62 4.08 2.18
N PRO A 91 3.74 4.66 1.67
CA PRO A 91 3.85 4.95 0.25
C PRO A 91 3.78 3.69 -0.64
N PRO A 92 4.45 2.56 -0.31
CA PRO A 92 4.25 1.29 -1.00
C PRO A 92 2.82 0.75 -0.92
N ALA A 93 2.17 0.81 0.25
CA ALA A 93 0.82 0.32 0.43
C ALA A 93 -0.21 1.12 -0.39
N LEU A 94 -0.14 2.45 -0.31
CA LEU A 94 -0.97 3.35 -1.11
C LEU A 94 -0.67 3.19 -2.61
N GLY A 95 0.60 3.08 -2.97
CA GLY A 95 1.03 2.85 -4.34
C GLY A 95 0.46 1.55 -4.91
N SER A 96 0.49 0.46 -4.15
CA SER A 96 -0.09 -0.82 -4.55
C SER A 96 -1.60 -0.74 -4.78
N ILE A 97 -2.34 -0.09 -3.87
CA ILE A 97 -3.80 0.07 -3.98
C ILE A 97 -4.15 0.92 -5.22
N ALA A 98 -3.49 2.07 -5.37
CA ALA A 98 -3.70 2.96 -6.51
C ALA A 98 -3.35 2.28 -7.83
N GLY A 99 -2.19 1.60 -7.89
CA GLY A 99 -1.76 0.81 -9.03
C GLY A 99 -2.78 -0.26 -9.42
N TYR A 100 -3.25 -1.07 -8.46
CA TYR A 100 -4.28 -2.07 -8.69
C TYR A 100 -5.54 -1.46 -9.32
N GLY A 101 -6.04 -0.33 -8.78
CA GLY A 101 -7.21 0.36 -9.32
C GLY A 101 -7.03 0.83 -10.76
N ILE A 102 -5.89 1.46 -11.06
CA ILE A 102 -5.53 1.90 -12.43
C ILE A 102 -5.49 0.70 -13.38
N GLY A 103 -4.75 -0.34 -13.01
CA GLY A 103 -4.59 -1.55 -13.83
C GLY A 103 -5.90 -2.26 -14.11
N PHE A 104 -6.75 -2.40 -13.10
CA PHE A 104 -8.09 -2.99 -13.23
C PHE A 104 -8.97 -2.19 -14.21
N VAL A 105 -9.05 -0.87 -14.03
CA VAL A 105 -9.90 -0.01 -14.89
C VAL A 105 -9.39 -0.02 -16.33
N MET A 106 -8.07 0.07 -16.54
CA MET A 106 -7.47 0.02 -17.88
C MET A 106 -7.67 -1.35 -18.53
N GLY A 107 -7.53 -2.45 -17.78
CA GLY A 107 -7.75 -3.79 -18.30
C GLY A 107 -9.21 -3.99 -18.70
N LYS A 108 -10.15 -3.52 -17.86
CA LYS A 108 -11.58 -3.61 -18.13
C LYS A 108 -11.98 -2.80 -19.37
N ARG A 109 -11.43 -1.60 -19.59
CA ARG A 109 -11.63 -0.79 -20.80
C ARG A 109 -11.10 -1.45 -22.09
N ARG A 110 -10.20 -2.41 -21.99
CA ARG A 110 -9.66 -3.14 -23.15
C ARG A 110 -10.50 -4.37 -23.51
N VAL A 111 -11.18 -4.95 -22.53
CA VAL A 111 -11.95 -6.19 -22.70
C VAL A 111 -13.43 -5.93 -23.03
N ILE A 112 -13.98 -4.79 -22.59
CA ILE A 112 -15.32 -4.30 -22.93
C ILE A 112 -15.24 -3.41 -24.16
#